data_AF-A0A2J6RYE2-F1
#
_entry.id   AF-A0A2J6RYE2-F1
#
_cell.length_a   1.000
_cell.length_b   1.000
_cell.length_c   1.000
_cell.angle_alpha   90.00
_cell.angle_beta   90.00
_cell.angle_gamma   90.00
#
_symmetry.space_group_name_H-M   'P 1'
#
loop_
_entity.id
_entity.type
_entity.pdbx_description
1 polymer ?
#
loop_
_entity_poly.entity_id
_entity_poly.type
_entity_poly.pdbx_seq_one_letter_code
_entity_poly.pdbx_strand_id
1 'polypeptide(L)'
;MATIDASAIKGLKAEIDKVTSSPDGVSGIVYCAVNKNGDLIFEHASGKLGKGRQEPMTMDTVFWIASCTKMIVGIACMQLVEQGKLALDDVALVEKIAPELKAVQVLEGGKLVPKKKGITLRMLLSHTAGFGYSFFNERLNDYYGATGLDEFTGNDFDVLSQPLVNQPGSRWEYGINIDWAGVLVERVSGLSLNDYFQDNIFRPLGLRNINFFPSDVMKRNLAFMHARAPDGKLSLRAEGHLLRKPLTAQTPEEIKATFNTGGAGCFAKPAEYCQIIATLLNDGVHAKSGHRLLKKETVDEMFTNQIPEFPDFGRQGINPPKPDYSNPLPDMYPQGDLPQGWGLTFFLHQHPGPTGRSGKTGWWAGLPNLFWWADRENGLGGMIASQVLPFGDGQVMGLWGTVEAGLYQALKK
;
A
#
# COMPACT_ATOMS: atom_id res chain seq x y z
N MET A 1 -24.69 -13.65 -3.33
CA MET A 1 -23.49 -12.99 -3.89
C MET A 1 -23.46 -11.58 -3.34
N ALA A 2 -22.29 -11.09 -2.90
CA ALA A 2 -22.18 -9.74 -2.33
C ALA A 2 -22.72 -8.68 -3.29
N THR A 3 -23.79 -8.01 -2.87
CA THR A 3 -24.43 -6.89 -3.56
C THR A 3 -24.82 -5.83 -2.54
N ILE A 4 -24.89 -4.57 -2.95
CA ILE A 4 -25.29 -3.47 -2.09
C ILE A 4 -26.76 -3.15 -2.33
N ASP A 5 -27.53 -2.93 -1.26
CA ASP A 5 -28.89 -2.43 -1.37
C ASP A 5 -28.91 -1.11 -2.15
N ALA A 6 -29.62 -1.08 -3.28
CA ALA A 6 -29.75 0.09 -4.13
C ALA A 6 -30.28 1.33 -3.37
N SER A 7 -31.09 1.13 -2.33
CA SER A 7 -31.60 2.24 -1.50
C SER A 7 -30.50 2.92 -0.68
N ALA A 8 -29.43 2.21 -0.33
CA ALA A 8 -28.30 2.76 0.42
C ALA A 8 -27.32 3.56 -0.45
N ILE A 9 -27.20 3.23 -1.75
CA ILE A 9 -26.20 3.82 -2.66
C ILE A 9 -26.27 5.35 -2.66
N LYS A 10 -27.47 5.94 -2.74
CA LYS A 10 -27.64 7.39 -2.76
C LYS A 10 -27.10 8.05 -1.47
N GLY A 11 -27.35 7.44 -0.32
CA GLY A 11 -26.87 7.94 0.97
C GLY A 11 -25.34 7.87 1.07
N LEU A 12 -24.74 6.75 0.67
CA LEU A 12 -23.29 6.59 0.68
C LEU A 12 -22.57 7.59 -0.24
N LYS A 13 -23.14 7.86 -1.42
CA LYS A 13 -22.62 8.91 -2.33
C LYS A 13 -22.70 10.30 -1.69
N ALA A 14 -23.81 10.61 -1.02
CA ALA A 14 -24.00 11.89 -0.35
C ALA A 14 -22.98 12.13 0.78
N GLU A 15 -22.54 11.10 1.52
CA GLU A 15 -21.48 11.25 2.51
C GLU A 15 -20.13 11.66 1.87
N ILE A 16 -19.80 11.10 0.71
CA ILE A 16 -18.60 11.49 -0.05
C ILE A 16 -18.74 12.91 -0.60
N ASP A 17 -19.91 13.24 -1.17
CA ASP A 17 -20.21 14.57 -1.71
C ASP A 17 -20.12 15.64 -0.63
N LYS A 18 -20.61 15.35 0.58
CA LYS A 18 -20.54 16.25 1.74
C LYS A 18 -19.10 16.61 2.11
N VAL A 19 -18.20 15.62 2.16
CA VAL A 19 -16.79 15.87 2.51
C VAL A 19 -16.06 16.62 1.40
N THR A 20 -16.38 16.38 0.12
CA THR A 20 -15.73 17.04 -1.02
C THR A 20 -16.28 18.43 -1.36
N SER A 21 -17.53 18.73 -0.96
CA SER A 21 -18.15 20.05 -1.11
C SER A 21 -17.90 20.99 0.07
N SER A 22 -17.45 20.46 1.21
CA SER A 22 -17.07 21.25 2.38
C SER A 22 -15.85 22.14 2.09
N PRO A 23 -15.88 23.45 2.44
CA PRO A 23 -14.73 24.35 2.30
C PRO A 23 -13.46 23.81 2.98
N ASP A 24 -13.63 23.17 4.14
CA ASP A 24 -12.58 22.61 5.00
C ASP A 24 -12.33 21.11 4.74
N GLY A 25 -13.10 20.52 3.82
CA GLY A 25 -13.02 19.11 3.48
C GLY A 25 -11.81 18.74 2.64
N VAL A 26 -11.98 17.77 1.74
CA VAL A 26 -10.93 17.31 0.83
C VAL A 26 -11.23 17.78 -0.60
N SER A 27 -10.20 17.94 -1.44
CA SER A 27 -10.43 18.39 -2.83
C SER A 27 -11.25 17.40 -3.63
N GLY A 28 -10.98 16.11 -3.49
CA GLY A 28 -11.69 15.07 -4.23
C GLY A 28 -11.36 13.67 -3.75
N ILE A 29 -12.28 12.74 -4.00
CA ILE A 29 -12.23 11.34 -3.59
C ILE A 29 -12.72 10.47 -4.74
N VAL A 30 -12.09 9.30 -4.91
CA VAL A 30 -12.66 8.18 -5.65
C VAL A 30 -12.82 7.01 -4.68
N TYR A 31 -14.02 6.43 -4.65
CA TYR A 31 -14.35 5.28 -3.81
C TYR A 31 -14.90 4.16 -4.69
N CYS A 32 -14.38 2.94 -4.51
CA CYS A 32 -14.81 1.74 -5.21
C CYS A 32 -15.04 0.60 -4.20
N ALA A 33 -16.10 -0.17 -4.38
CA ALA A 33 -16.28 -1.47 -3.73
C ALA A 33 -16.57 -2.54 -4.78
N VAL A 34 -16.00 -3.73 -4.59
CA VAL A 34 -15.97 -4.81 -5.56
C VAL A 34 -16.36 -6.12 -4.91
N ASN A 35 -17.08 -6.97 -5.63
CA ASN A 35 -17.34 -8.35 -5.22
C ASN A 35 -16.30 -9.32 -5.79
N LYS A 36 -16.34 -10.59 -5.38
CA LYS A 36 -15.44 -11.64 -5.90
C LYS A 36 -15.53 -11.90 -7.42
N ASN A 37 -16.60 -11.46 -8.08
CA ASN A 37 -16.74 -11.59 -9.54
C ASN A 37 -16.07 -10.42 -10.30
N GLY A 38 -15.52 -9.44 -9.58
CA GLY A 38 -14.94 -8.24 -10.17
C GLY A 38 -15.96 -7.17 -10.54
N ASP A 39 -17.24 -7.32 -10.13
CA ASP A 39 -18.25 -6.30 -10.34
C ASP A 39 -18.03 -5.17 -9.33
N LEU A 40 -17.99 -3.94 -9.82
CA LEU A 40 -18.03 -2.76 -8.95
C LEU A 40 -19.47 -2.60 -8.44
N ILE A 41 -19.70 -3.04 -7.21
CA ILE A 41 -21.03 -3.00 -6.57
C ILE A 41 -21.31 -1.65 -5.90
N PHE A 42 -20.28 -0.81 -5.77
CA PHE A 42 -20.39 0.61 -5.45
C PHE A 42 -19.23 1.36 -6.09
N GLU A 43 -19.52 2.50 -6.70
CA GLU A 43 -18.49 3.40 -7.23
C GLU A 43 -18.97 4.85 -7.17
N HIS A 44 -18.06 5.75 -6.80
CA HIS A 44 -18.32 7.17 -6.78
C HIS A 44 -17.03 7.98 -6.87
N ALA A 45 -17.05 9.00 -7.73
CA ALA A 45 -16.00 10.02 -7.81
C ALA A 45 -16.65 11.36 -7.49
N SER A 46 -16.04 12.11 -6.57
CA SER A 46 -16.54 13.43 -6.18
C SER A 46 -15.41 14.44 -5.98
N GLY A 47 -15.74 15.72 -6.16
CA GLY A 47 -14.83 16.84 -6.01
C GLY A 47 -14.01 17.13 -7.27
N LYS A 48 -12.83 17.72 -7.07
CA LYS A 48 -11.92 18.22 -8.11
C LYS A 48 -10.55 17.54 -8.01
N LEU A 49 -9.86 17.43 -9.14
CA LEU A 49 -8.50 16.86 -9.22
C LEU A 49 -7.51 17.57 -8.29
N GLY A 50 -7.72 18.86 -8.03
CA GLY A 50 -6.90 19.66 -7.12
C GLY A 50 -7.66 20.86 -6.53
N LYS A 51 -7.26 21.30 -5.33
CA LYS A 51 -7.87 22.48 -4.68
C LYS A 51 -7.64 23.72 -5.56
N GLY A 52 -8.72 24.45 -5.85
CA GLY A 52 -8.69 25.61 -6.75
C GLY A 52 -8.64 25.27 -8.25
N ARG A 53 -8.76 23.98 -8.60
CA ARG A 53 -8.85 23.51 -10.00
C ARG A 53 -10.31 23.28 -10.41
N GLN A 54 -10.58 23.33 -11.71
CA GLN A 54 -11.95 23.19 -12.24
C GLN A 54 -12.26 21.76 -12.67
N GLU A 55 -11.23 20.99 -12.99
CA GLU A 55 -11.28 19.62 -13.46
C GLU A 55 -11.88 18.70 -12.38
N PRO A 56 -12.99 18.00 -12.67
CA PRO A 56 -13.62 17.12 -11.70
C PRO A 56 -12.81 15.84 -11.47
N MET A 57 -12.96 15.26 -10.28
CA MET A 57 -12.64 13.85 -10.10
C MET A 57 -13.56 13.00 -11.00
N THR A 58 -13.01 11.93 -11.58
CA THR A 58 -13.77 10.94 -12.34
C THR A 58 -13.31 9.54 -11.96
N MET A 59 -14.03 8.51 -12.41
CA MET A 59 -13.56 7.13 -12.25
C MET A 59 -12.27 6.83 -13.03
N ASP A 60 -11.89 7.71 -13.96
CA ASP A 60 -10.63 7.64 -14.71
C ASP A 60 -9.45 8.34 -14.01
N THR A 61 -9.68 9.01 -12.87
CA THR A 61 -8.62 9.66 -12.12
C THR A 61 -7.56 8.65 -11.68
N VAL A 62 -6.29 9.00 -11.89
CA VAL A 62 -5.10 8.25 -11.47
C VAL A 62 -4.56 8.83 -10.17
N PHE A 63 -4.13 7.95 -9.28
CA PHE A 63 -3.57 8.28 -7.98
C PHE A 63 -2.17 7.68 -7.88
N TRP A 64 -1.25 8.38 -7.22
CA TRP A 64 -0.09 7.70 -6.63
C TRP A 64 -0.59 6.84 -5.46
N ILE A 65 -0.49 5.52 -5.57
CA ILE A 65 -1.09 4.62 -4.58
C ILE A 65 -0.13 4.25 -3.45
N ALA A 66 1.12 4.73 -3.51
CA ALA A 66 2.12 4.57 -2.47
C ALA A 66 2.15 3.12 -1.94
N SER A 67 2.01 2.93 -0.62
CA SER A 67 2.10 1.64 0.05
C SER A 67 1.04 0.60 -0.33
N CYS A 68 -0.01 0.95 -1.08
CA CYS A 68 -0.88 -0.06 -1.71
C CYS A 68 -0.10 -0.93 -2.73
N THR A 69 1.03 -0.44 -3.25
CA THR A 69 1.94 -1.21 -4.12
C THR A 69 2.42 -2.51 -3.48
N LYS A 70 2.54 -2.55 -2.14
CA LYS A 70 3.09 -3.68 -1.40
C LYS A 70 2.33 -4.98 -1.62
N MET A 71 0.99 -4.91 -1.74
CA MET A 71 0.16 -6.08 -2.06
C MET A 71 0.56 -6.71 -3.40
N ILE A 72 0.90 -5.89 -4.38
CA ILE A 72 1.30 -6.33 -5.73
C ILE A 72 2.69 -6.98 -5.69
N VAL A 73 3.63 -6.42 -4.90
CA VAL A 73 4.93 -7.08 -4.64
C VAL A 73 4.72 -8.44 -3.97
N GLY A 74 3.83 -8.51 -2.96
CA GLY A 74 3.48 -9.78 -2.31
C GLY A 74 3.01 -10.83 -3.30
N ILE A 75 2.11 -10.47 -4.22
CA ILE A 75 1.65 -11.35 -5.31
C ILE A 75 2.83 -11.81 -6.18
N ALA A 76 3.70 -10.89 -6.61
CA ALA A 76 4.85 -11.23 -7.47
C ALA A 76 5.83 -12.18 -6.77
N CYS A 77 6.15 -11.94 -5.49
CA CYS A 77 6.96 -12.84 -4.69
C CYS A 77 6.32 -14.23 -4.61
N MET A 78 5.01 -14.30 -4.35
CA MET A 78 4.31 -15.58 -4.23
C MET A 78 4.17 -16.33 -5.56
N GLN A 79 4.06 -15.63 -6.70
CA GLN A 79 4.18 -16.27 -8.02
C GLN A 79 5.54 -16.94 -8.22
N LEU A 80 6.63 -16.29 -7.78
CA LEU A 80 7.98 -16.84 -7.86
C LEU A 80 8.21 -17.97 -6.83
N VAL A 81 7.53 -17.94 -5.69
CA VAL A 81 7.49 -19.05 -4.73
C VAL A 81 6.80 -20.28 -5.35
N GLU A 82 5.65 -20.10 -6.02
CA GLU A 82 4.99 -21.20 -6.74
C GLU A 82 5.86 -21.81 -7.84
N GLN A 83 6.71 -21.01 -8.46
CA GLN A 83 7.68 -21.44 -9.49
C GLN A 83 8.95 -22.08 -8.89
N GLY A 84 9.09 -22.12 -7.57
CA GLY A 84 10.29 -22.62 -6.88
C GLY A 84 11.53 -21.75 -7.06
N LYS A 85 11.37 -20.50 -7.52
CA LYS A 85 12.46 -19.55 -7.74
C LYS A 85 12.78 -18.69 -6.51
N LEU A 86 11.79 -18.53 -5.64
CA LEU A 86 11.93 -17.96 -4.30
C LEU A 86 11.42 -18.97 -3.26
N ALA A 87 11.86 -18.82 -2.02
CA ALA A 87 11.34 -19.56 -0.88
C ALA A 87 11.18 -18.60 0.30
N LEU A 88 10.08 -18.74 1.05
CA LEU A 88 9.74 -17.83 2.13
C LEU A 88 10.80 -17.82 3.26
N ASP A 89 11.37 -18.98 3.58
CA ASP A 89 12.20 -19.17 4.78
C ASP A 89 13.68 -19.49 4.48
N ASP A 90 14.10 -19.40 3.21
CA ASP A 90 15.48 -19.71 2.80
C ASP A 90 16.39 -18.47 2.86
N VAL A 91 17.14 -18.34 3.96
CA VAL A 91 18.15 -17.29 4.16
C VAL A 91 19.25 -17.36 3.09
N ALA A 92 19.75 -18.56 2.77
CA ALA A 92 20.88 -18.72 1.87
C ALA A 92 20.52 -18.28 0.45
N LEU A 93 19.29 -18.56 0.03
CA LEU A 93 18.75 -18.07 -1.25
C LEU A 93 18.64 -16.54 -1.25
N VAL A 94 18.07 -15.93 -0.21
CA VAL A 94 17.98 -14.46 -0.09
C VAL A 94 19.37 -13.81 -0.15
N GLU A 95 20.34 -14.31 0.62
CA GLU A 95 21.70 -13.77 0.63
C GLU A 95 22.46 -14.00 -0.68
N LYS A 96 22.15 -15.08 -1.42
CA LYS A 96 22.70 -15.32 -2.75
C LYS A 96 22.18 -14.31 -3.78
N ILE A 97 20.89 -13.99 -3.72
CA ILE A 97 20.24 -13.04 -4.64
C ILE A 97 20.58 -11.60 -4.27
N ALA A 98 20.61 -11.30 -2.96
CA ALA A 98 20.91 -9.99 -2.40
C ALA A 98 22.04 -10.07 -1.35
N PRO A 99 23.31 -10.12 -1.78
CA PRO A 99 24.47 -10.10 -0.88
C PRO A 99 24.52 -8.89 0.05
N GLU A 100 23.87 -7.79 -0.31
CA GLU A 100 23.72 -6.60 0.52
C GLU A 100 22.94 -6.91 1.81
N LEU A 101 21.90 -7.75 1.73
CA LEU A 101 21.16 -8.22 2.91
C LEU A 101 22.00 -9.13 3.79
N LYS A 102 23.06 -9.77 3.26
CA LYS A 102 24.07 -10.48 4.07
C LYS A 102 25.03 -9.51 4.77
N ALA A 103 25.35 -8.38 4.15
CA ALA A 103 26.27 -7.38 4.69
C ALA A 103 25.60 -6.39 5.67
N VAL A 104 24.30 -6.14 5.53
CA VAL A 104 23.59 -5.10 6.30
C VAL A 104 23.74 -5.30 7.81
N GLN A 105 23.95 -4.18 8.50
CA GLN A 105 24.15 -4.07 9.95
C GLN A 105 22.94 -3.44 10.64
N VAL A 106 22.90 -3.55 11.96
CA VAL A 106 21.84 -2.98 12.81
C VAL A 106 22.36 -1.71 13.48
N LEU A 107 21.56 -0.65 13.45
CA LEU A 107 21.79 0.59 14.17
C LEU A 107 21.33 0.43 15.63
N GLU A 108 22.29 0.35 16.55
CA GLU A 108 22.08 0.20 17.99
C GLU A 108 22.92 1.26 18.74
N GLY A 109 22.25 2.13 19.50
CA GLY A 109 22.92 3.20 20.25
C GLY A 109 23.74 4.16 19.39
N GLY A 110 23.28 4.45 18.16
CA GLY A 110 23.98 5.31 17.20
C GLY A 110 25.18 4.66 16.50
N LYS A 111 25.39 3.35 16.68
CA LYS A 111 26.49 2.60 16.06
C LYS A 111 25.97 1.41 15.26
N LEU A 112 26.71 1.02 14.23
CA LEU A 112 26.41 -0.18 13.46
C LEU A 112 27.00 -1.41 14.14
N VAL A 113 26.15 -2.40 14.41
CA VAL A 113 26.53 -3.70 14.98
C VAL A 113 26.11 -4.83 14.03
N PRO A 114 26.78 -6.00 14.06
CA PRO A 114 26.36 -7.14 13.26
C PRO A 114 24.92 -7.58 13.57
N LYS A 115 24.17 -7.98 12.54
CA LYS A 115 22.92 -8.70 12.73
C LYS A 115 23.17 -10.12 13.28
N LYS A 116 22.29 -10.60 14.14
CA LYS A 116 22.42 -11.90 14.83
C LYS A 116 21.80 -13.08 14.06
N LYS A 117 20.91 -12.79 13.10
CA LYS A 117 20.21 -13.78 12.26
C LYS A 117 20.20 -13.29 10.82
N GLY A 118 20.12 -14.23 9.86
CA GLY A 118 19.88 -13.89 8.46
C GLY A 118 18.44 -13.42 8.23
N ILE A 119 18.22 -12.73 7.12
CA ILE A 119 16.91 -12.21 6.71
C ILE A 119 16.28 -13.21 5.72
N THR A 120 15.01 -13.54 5.93
CA THR A 120 14.23 -14.36 4.99
C THR A 120 13.26 -13.50 4.17
N LEU A 121 12.73 -14.05 3.07
CA LEU A 121 11.67 -13.39 2.30
C LEU A 121 10.41 -13.19 3.15
N ARG A 122 10.05 -14.17 4.00
CA ARG A 122 8.93 -14.04 4.94
C ARG A 122 9.10 -12.83 5.84
N MET A 123 10.31 -12.61 6.38
CA MET A 123 10.60 -11.45 7.22
C MET A 123 10.46 -10.13 6.47
N LEU A 124 10.83 -10.08 5.19
CA LEU A 124 10.64 -8.89 4.36
C LEU A 124 9.14 -8.63 4.14
N LEU A 125 8.37 -9.65 3.76
CA LEU A 125 6.92 -9.53 3.50
C LEU A 125 6.10 -9.26 4.78
N SER A 126 6.62 -9.70 5.94
CA SER A 126 5.97 -9.53 7.24
C SER A 126 6.47 -8.35 8.07
N HIS A 127 7.36 -7.51 7.53
CA HIS A 127 7.94 -6.37 8.25
C HIS A 127 8.66 -6.76 9.56
N THR A 128 9.32 -7.91 9.57
CA THR A 128 10.13 -8.40 10.71
C THR A 128 11.62 -8.50 10.39
N ALA A 129 12.06 -8.07 9.20
CA ALA A 129 13.49 -8.08 8.86
C ALA A 129 14.30 -7.03 9.63
N GLY A 130 13.63 -6.00 10.19
CA GLY A 130 14.23 -4.99 11.06
C GLY A 130 14.49 -3.65 10.39
N PHE A 131 14.06 -3.43 9.15
CA PHE A 131 14.14 -2.14 8.47
C PHE A 131 13.05 -1.18 8.95
N GLY A 132 13.38 0.10 9.07
CA GLY A 132 12.45 1.19 9.36
C GLY A 132 12.22 2.12 8.15
N TYR A 133 11.41 3.15 8.34
CA TYR A 133 11.34 4.33 7.46
C TYR A 133 11.79 5.57 8.23
N SER A 134 12.55 6.45 7.59
CA SER A 134 13.01 7.70 8.21
C SER A 134 11.84 8.58 8.64
N PHE A 135 10.73 8.63 7.91
CA PHE A 135 9.55 9.43 8.31
C PHE A 135 8.79 8.85 9.52
N PHE A 136 9.14 7.66 10.01
CA PHE A 136 8.55 7.03 11.21
C PHE A 136 9.57 6.68 12.31
N ASN A 137 10.87 6.69 12.02
CA ASN A 137 11.89 6.25 12.97
C ASN A 137 12.95 7.35 13.18
N GLU A 138 12.94 7.96 14.37
CA GLU A 138 13.87 9.03 14.74
C GLU A 138 15.34 8.60 14.65
N ARG A 139 15.65 7.34 15.00
CA ARG A 139 17.02 6.80 14.93
C ARG A 139 17.63 6.89 13.54
N LEU A 140 16.83 6.73 12.49
CA LEU A 140 17.30 6.90 11.11
C LEU A 140 17.60 8.36 10.79
N ASN A 141 16.75 9.30 11.21
CA ASN A 141 17.01 10.73 11.01
C ASN A 141 18.28 11.16 11.74
N ASP A 142 18.46 10.71 12.99
CA ASP A 142 19.66 11.01 13.77
C ASP A 142 20.92 10.45 13.12
N TYR A 143 20.85 9.23 12.58
CA TYR A 143 21.97 8.57 11.93
C TYR A 143 22.41 9.28 10.65
N TYR A 144 21.47 9.72 9.81
CA TYR A 144 21.79 10.47 8.59
C TYR A 144 22.07 11.95 8.85
N GLY A 145 21.52 12.52 9.92
CA GLY A 145 21.78 13.89 10.34
C GLY A 145 21.62 14.90 9.20
N ALA A 146 22.65 15.70 8.97
CA ALA A 146 22.64 16.77 7.97
C ALA A 146 22.56 16.30 6.51
N THR A 147 22.88 15.03 6.20
CA THR A 147 22.67 14.52 4.83
C THR A 147 21.20 14.27 4.53
N GLY A 148 20.41 14.02 5.58
CA GLY A 148 19.03 13.59 5.47
C GLY A 148 18.89 12.23 4.78
N LEU A 149 17.64 11.80 4.66
CA LEU A 149 17.23 10.59 3.95
C LEU A 149 15.83 10.86 3.38
N ASP A 150 15.57 10.48 2.14
CA ASP A 150 14.23 10.55 1.55
C ASP A 150 13.99 9.32 0.66
N GLU A 151 13.11 8.44 1.12
CA GLU A 151 12.81 7.18 0.43
C GLU A 151 11.98 7.36 -0.85
N PHE A 152 11.56 8.58 -1.20
CA PHE A 152 10.75 8.86 -2.38
C PHE A 152 11.50 9.59 -3.51
N THR A 153 12.83 9.69 -3.44
CA THR A 153 13.66 10.30 -4.51
C THR A 153 13.65 9.52 -5.82
N GLY A 154 13.33 8.21 -5.75
CA GLY A 154 13.50 7.28 -6.87
C GLY A 154 14.97 6.95 -7.15
N ASN A 155 15.83 7.13 -6.16
CA ASN A 155 17.21 6.64 -6.12
C ASN A 155 17.27 5.38 -5.25
N ASP A 156 17.99 4.36 -5.70
CA ASP A 156 18.15 3.12 -4.95
C ASP A 156 19.00 3.33 -3.70
N PHE A 157 19.97 4.25 -3.74
CA PHE A 157 20.81 4.57 -2.59
C PHE A 157 19.99 5.03 -1.37
N ASP A 158 19.02 5.93 -1.56
CA ASP A 158 18.21 6.47 -0.45
C ASP A 158 17.27 5.42 0.17
N VAL A 159 17.09 4.28 -0.50
CA VAL A 159 16.28 3.17 -0.01
C VAL A 159 17.19 2.05 0.50
N LEU A 160 18.03 1.49 -0.34
CA LEU A 160 18.76 0.23 -0.08
C LEU A 160 20.02 0.41 0.78
N SER A 161 20.50 1.64 1.02
CA SER A 161 21.68 1.88 1.88
C SER A 161 21.37 1.88 3.38
N GLN A 162 20.09 1.82 3.77
CA GLN A 162 19.69 1.97 5.18
C GLN A 162 20.15 0.82 6.07
N PRO A 163 20.62 1.11 7.29
CA PRO A 163 20.83 0.07 8.29
C PRO A 163 19.48 -0.47 8.77
N LEU A 164 19.51 -1.67 9.34
CA LEU A 164 18.38 -2.16 10.14
C LEU A 164 18.27 -1.31 11.40
N VAL A 165 17.07 -1.06 11.90
CA VAL A 165 16.85 -0.41 13.19
C VAL A 165 16.57 -1.43 14.29
N ASN A 166 16.25 -2.67 13.94
CA ASN A 166 16.05 -3.77 14.89
C ASN A 166 16.77 -5.03 14.41
N GLN A 167 17.04 -5.96 15.32
CA GLN A 167 17.57 -7.27 14.94
C GLN A 167 16.52 -8.06 14.15
N PRO A 168 16.90 -8.80 13.08
CA PRO A 168 15.93 -9.59 12.31
C PRO A 168 15.14 -10.56 13.19
N GLY A 169 13.81 -10.49 13.08
CA GLY A 169 12.84 -11.29 13.84
C GLY A 169 12.63 -10.85 15.28
N SER A 170 13.21 -9.73 15.76
CA SER A 170 13.04 -9.33 17.16
C SER A 170 11.75 -8.57 17.45
N ARG A 171 11.17 -7.95 16.42
CA ARG A 171 9.89 -7.24 16.46
C ARG A 171 9.40 -6.96 15.05
N TRP A 172 8.14 -6.56 14.96
CA TRP A 172 7.60 -5.91 13.78
C TRP A 172 8.06 -4.45 13.70
N GLU A 173 8.47 -3.99 12.52
CA GLU A 173 8.86 -2.60 12.22
C GLU A 173 8.52 -2.27 10.75
N TYR A 174 7.71 -1.22 10.57
CA TYR A 174 7.36 -0.75 9.23
C TYR A 174 8.52 -0.01 8.57
N GLY A 175 8.86 -0.40 7.35
CA GLY A 175 10.07 0.10 6.69
C GLY A 175 10.22 -0.39 5.25
N ILE A 176 11.40 -0.16 4.68
CA ILE A 176 11.79 -0.52 3.29
C ILE A 176 11.85 -2.03 2.97
N ASN A 177 11.30 -2.88 3.84
CA ASN A 177 11.30 -4.33 3.71
C ASN A 177 10.76 -4.80 2.35
N ILE A 178 9.69 -4.16 1.87
CA ILE A 178 9.03 -4.54 0.61
C ILE A 178 9.80 -4.03 -0.62
N ASP A 179 10.62 -2.97 -0.48
CA ASP A 179 11.53 -2.53 -1.53
C ASP A 179 12.59 -3.61 -1.79
N TRP A 180 13.16 -4.20 -0.73
CA TRP A 180 14.05 -5.37 -0.85
C TRP A 180 13.36 -6.60 -1.45
N ALA A 181 12.11 -6.87 -1.08
CA ALA A 181 11.34 -7.95 -1.71
C ALA A 181 11.16 -7.70 -3.22
N GLY A 182 10.94 -6.45 -3.63
CA GLY A 182 10.94 -6.04 -5.04
C GLY A 182 12.28 -6.32 -5.73
N VAL A 183 13.41 -5.98 -5.10
CA VAL A 183 14.76 -6.28 -5.62
C VAL A 183 14.97 -7.78 -5.82
N LEU A 184 14.46 -8.63 -4.92
CA LEU A 184 14.52 -10.09 -5.11
C LEU A 184 13.73 -10.54 -6.34
N VAL A 185 12.54 -9.97 -6.59
CA VAL A 185 11.75 -10.23 -7.80
C VAL A 185 12.54 -9.85 -9.05
N GLU A 186 13.14 -8.65 -9.08
CA GLU A 186 13.92 -8.16 -10.22
C GLU A 186 15.10 -9.09 -10.54
N ARG A 187 15.91 -9.39 -9.53
CA ARG A 187 17.14 -10.19 -9.71
C ARG A 187 16.86 -11.64 -10.09
N VAL A 188 15.78 -12.24 -9.58
CA VAL A 188 15.41 -13.62 -9.90
C VAL A 188 14.73 -13.74 -11.26
N SER A 189 13.95 -12.75 -11.66
CA SER A 189 13.24 -12.76 -12.95
C SER A 189 14.08 -12.25 -14.12
N GLY A 190 15.07 -11.40 -13.85
CA GLY A 190 15.82 -10.66 -14.88
C GLY A 190 15.04 -9.50 -15.50
N LEU A 191 13.86 -9.18 -14.96
CA LEU A 191 13.01 -8.07 -15.40
C LEU A 191 13.09 -6.92 -14.39
N SER A 192 12.78 -5.70 -14.85
CA SER A 192 12.47 -4.63 -13.90
C SER A 192 11.16 -4.98 -13.16
N LEU A 193 10.97 -4.45 -11.95
CA LEU A 193 9.79 -4.76 -11.13
C LEU A 193 8.50 -4.32 -11.85
N ASN A 194 8.56 -3.16 -12.50
CA ASN A 194 7.48 -2.68 -13.34
C ASN A 194 7.16 -3.67 -14.47
N ASP A 195 8.18 -4.13 -15.21
CA ASP A 195 7.96 -5.05 -16.33
C ASP A 195 7.42 -6.40 -15.85
N TYR A 196 7.93 -6.92 -14.73
CA TYR A 196 7.39 -8.13 -14.11
C TYR A 196 5.90 -7.97 -13.78
N PHE A 197 5.50 -6.83 -13.20
CA PHE A 197 4.09 -6.56 -12.89
C PHE A 197 3.25 -6.45 -14.16
N GLN A 198 3.73 -5.76 -15.19
CA GLN A 198 3.02 -5.64 -16.46
C GLN A 198 2.83 -7.02 -17.11
N ASP A 199 3.88 -7.85 -17.16
CA ASP A 199 3.90 -9.16 -17.81
C ASP A 199 3.07 -10.21 -17.07
N ASN A 200 3.20 -10.27 -15.75
CA ASN A 200 2.73 -11.41 -14.93
C ASN A 200 1.48 -11.10 -14.10
N ILE A 201 1.07 -9.84 -14.02
CA ILE A 201 -0.07 -9.41 -13.20
C ILE A 201 -1.04 -8.58 -14.05
N PHE A 202 -0.64 -7.39 -14.49
CA PHE A 202 -1.60 -6.42 -15.03
C PHE A 202 -2.13 -6.81 -16.42
N ARG A 203 -1.26 -7.13 -17.39
CA ARG A 203 -1.72 -7.52 -18.73
C ARG A 203 -2.54 -8.82 -18.74
N PRO A 204 -2.18 -9.88 -17.99
CA PRO A 204 -3.03 -11.07 -17.86
C PRO A 204 -4.42 -10.80 -17.28
N LEU A 205 -4.56 -9.76 -16.44
CA LEU A 205 -5.85 -9.31 -15.92
C LEU A 205 -6.54 -8.27 -16.81
N GLY A 206 -5.89 -7.80 -17.88
CA GLY A 206 -6.40 -6.75 -18.77
C GLY A 206 -6.32 -5.34 -18.20
N LEU A 207 -5.54 -5.12 -17.13
CA LEU A 207 -5.38 -3.83 -16.46
C LEU A 207 -4.31 -3.00 -17.19
N ARG A 208 -4.62 -1.74 -17.48
CA ARG A 208 -3.78 -0.87 -18.34
C ARG A 208 -3.34 0.43 -17.66
N ASN A 209 -3.95 0.76 -16.52
CA ASN A 209 -3.77 2.00 -15.81
C ASN A 209 -3.21 1.75 -14.40
N ILE A 210 -2.33 0.75 -14.26
CA ILE A 210 -1.47 0.54 -13.10
C ILE A 210 -0.03 0.46 -13.59
N ASN A 211 0.84 1.37 -13.13
CA ASN A 211 2.21 1.49 -13.66
C ASN A 211 3.13 2.21 -12.67
N PHE A 212 4.43 1.91 -12.69
CA PHE A 212 5.46 2.73 -12.03
C PHE A 212 5.70 4.04 -12.77
N PHE A 213 5.61 4.01 -14.10
CA PHE A 213 5.82 5.12 -15.02
C PHE A 213 4.50 5.43 -15.73
N PRO A 214 3.68 6.35 -15.19
CA PRO A 214 2.39 6.68 -15.80
C PRO A 214 2.55 7.13 -17.25
N SER A 215 1.69 6.63 -18.15
CA SER A 215 1.61 7.14 -19.52
C SER A 215 1.07 8.58 -19.56
N ASP A 216 1.18 9.27 -20.69
CA ASP A 216 0.61 10.62 -20.84
C ASP A 216 -0.91 10.66 -20.59
N VAL A 217 -1.62 9.58 -20.91
CA VAL A 217 -3.05 9.44 -20.59
C VAL A 217 -3.26 9.37 -19.08
N MET A 218 -2.43 8.61 -18.36
CA MET A 218 -2.49 8.55 -16.90
C MET A 218 -2.12 9.89 -16.26
N LYS A 219 -1.06 10.56 -16.74
CA LYS A 219 -0.61 11.87 -16.24
C LYS A 219 -1.68 12.95 -16.41
N ARG A 220 -2.42 12.97 -17.53
CA ARG A 220 -3.54 13.91 -17.75
C ARG A 220 -4.69 13.74 -16.76
N ASN A 221 -4.84 12.55 -16.18
CA ASN A 221 -5.86 12.24 -15.18
C ASN A 221 -5.28 12.12 -13.76
N LEU A 222 -4.02 12.50 -13.55
CA LEU A 222 -3.35 12.37 -12.25
C LEU A 222 -3.92 13.41 -11.26
N ALA A 223 -4.40 12.93 -10.12
CA ALA A 223 -4.80 13.79 -9.01
C ALA A 223 -3.61 14.61 -8.49
N PHE A 224 -3.86 15.86 -8.10
CA PHE A 224 -2.84 16.70 -7.46
C PHE A 224 -2.55 16.22 -6.04
N MET A 225 -1.31 16.37 -5.60
CA MET A 225 -0.93 16.19 -4.20
C MET A 225 -1.36 17.40 -3.36
N HIS A 226 -1.95 17.14 -2.20
CA HIS A 226 -2.38 18.17 -1.26
C HIS A 226 -1.63 18.06 0.06
N ALA A 227 -1.55 19.19 0.76
CA ALA A 227 -1.09 19.27 2.13
C ALA A 227 -2.21 19.88 2.99
N ARG A 228 -2.47 19.29 4.16
CA ARG A 228 -3.32 19.88 5.19
C ARG A 228 -2.44 20.52 6.25
N ALA A 229 -2.63 21.81 6.46
CA ALA A 229 -1.94 22.55 7.51
C ALA A 229 -2.54 22.23 8.89
N PRO A 230 -1.81 22.50 10.00
CA PRO A 230 -2.29 22.27 11.36
C PRO A 230 -3.58 23.02 11.71
N ASP A 231 -3.88 24.13 11.04
CA ASP A 231 -5.14 24.88 11.17
C ASP A 231 -6.33 24.22 10.44
N GLY A 232 -6.10 23.07 9.80
CA GLY A 232 -7.09 22.30 9.05
C GLY A 232 -7.20 22.70 7.58
N LYS A 233 -6.54 23.77 7.14
CA LYS A 233 -6.67 24.27 5.76
C LYS A 233 -5.96 23.35 4.77
N LEU A 234 -6.68 22.95 3.72
CA LEU A 234 -6.12 22.16 2.61
C LEU A 234 -5.61 23.08 1.49
N SER A 235 -4.39 22.82 1.02
CA SER A 235 -3.79 23.46 -0.15
C SER A 235 -3.16 22.42 -1.09
N LEU A 236 -2.81 22.85 -2.31
CA LEU A 236 -1.90 22.04 -3.13
C LEU A 236 -0.52 22.01 -2.47
N ARG A 237 0.12 20.84 -2.43
CA ARG A 237 1.50 20.72 -1.97
C ARG A 237 2.41 21.43 -2.96
N ALA A 238 3.24 22.37 -2.49
CA ALA A 238 4.01 23.25 -3.35
C ALA A 238 5.03 22.49 -4.23
N GLU A 239 5.64 21.44 -3.70
CA GLU A 239 6.62 20.60 -4.40
C GLU A 239 5.95 19.48 -5.22
N GLY A 240 4.61 19.40 -5.21
CA GLY A 240 3.84 18.37 -5.89
C GLY A 240 3.92 16.99 -5.22
N HIS A 241 3.90 15.93 -6.03
CA HIS A 241 4.00 14.54 -5.57
C HIS A 241 5.37 14.25 -4.92
N LEU A 242 5.39 13.45 -3.85
CA LEU A 242 6.64 13.00 -3.21
C LEU A 242 7.46 12.15 -4.19
N LEU A 243 6.85 11.10 -4.78
CA LEU A 243 7.49 10.24 -5.78
C LEU A 243 7.47 10.90 -7.17
N ARG A 244 8.28 11.95 -7.36
CA ARG A 244 8.27 12.76 -8.58
C ARG A 244 9.05 12.14 -9.75
N LYS A 245 10.16 11.46 -9.48
CA LYS A 245 11.11 11.00 -10.52
C LYS A 245 10.44 10.15 -11.63
N PRO A 246 9.57 9.16 -11.33
CA PRO A 246 8.87 8.40 -12.38
C PRO A 246 7.88 9.24 -13.22
N LEU A 247 7.37 10.36 -12.69
CA LEU A 247 6.47 11.25 -13.42
C LEU A 247 7.20 12.11 -14.46
N THR A 248 8.50 12.34 -14.25
CA THR A 248 9.31 13.23 -15.07
C THR A 248 10.34 12.52 -15.93
N ALA A 249 10.58 11.23 -15.72
CA ALA A 249 11.39 10.43 -16.63
C ALA A 249 10.70 10.35 -18.00
N GLN A 250 11.42 10.76 -19.05
CA GLN A 250 10.95 10.81 -20.44
C GLN A 250 11.76 9.91 -21.36
N THR A 251 13.04 9.68 -21.07
CA THR A 251 13.89 8.80 -21.89
C THR A 251 14.00 7.39 -21.31
N PRO A 252 14.32 6.37 -22.14
CA PRO A 252 14.60 5.02 -21.65
C PRO A 252 15.72 4.98 -20.60
N GLU A 253 16.73 5.84 -20.73
CA GLU A 253 17.85 5.93 -19.78
C GLU A 253 17.38 6.48 -18.42
N GLU A 254 16.53 7.51 -18.42
CA GLU A 254 15.96 8.08 -17.20
C GLU A 254 15.02 7.10 -16.50
N ILE A 255 14.20 6.38 -17.27
CA ILE A 255 13.33 5.32 -16.76
C ILE A 255 14.18 4.22 -16.11
N LYS A 256 15.21 3.74 -16.81
CA LYS A 256 16.13 2.70 -16.30
C LYS A 256 16.91 3.16 -15.06
N ALA A 257 17.25 4.44 -14.96
CA ALA A 257 17.94 5.03 -13.82
C ALA A 257 17.00 5.36 -12.64
N THR A 258 15.70 5.15 -12.78
CA THR A 258 14.72 5.34 -11.72
C THR A 258 14.51 4.04 -10.98
N PHE A 259 14.76 4.05 -9.67
CA PHE A 259 14.56 2.87 -8.85
C PHE A 259 13.07 2.53 -8.73
N ASN A 260 12.71 1.27 -9.01
CA ASN A 260 11.35 0.77 -8.86
C ASN A 260 11.07 0.45 -7.38
N THR A 261 10.57 1.44 -6.65
CA THR A 261 10.27 1.28 -5.21
C THR A 261 9.12 0.28 -4.98
N GLY A 262 9.45 -0.96 -4.59
CA GLY A 262 8.42 -1.97 -4.26
C GLY A 262 7.50 -1.55 -3.11
N GLY A 263 7.99 -0.70 -2.22
CA GLY A 263 7.24 -0.15 -1.11
C GLY A 263 6.23 0.93 -1.49
N ALA A 264 6.37 1.61 -2.63
CA ALA A 264 5.54 2.78 -2.95
C ALA A 264 5.38 3.15 -4.44
N GLY A 265 5.84 2.34 -5.39
CA GLY A 265 6.13 2.81 -6.73
C GLY A 265 4.96 2.95 -7.71
N CYS A 266 3.82 2.30 -7.46
CA CYS A 266 2.73 2.31 -8.43
C CYS A 266 1.88 3.58 -8.37
N PHE A 267 1.38 3.94 -9.55
CA PHE A 267 0.25 4.81 -9.78
C PHE A 267 -0.89 3.97 -10.36
N ALA A 268 -2.13 4.21 -9.94
CA ALA A 268 -3.27 3.39 -10.37
C ALA A 268 -4.58 4.17 -10.51
N LYS A 269 -5.47 3.66 -11.37
CA LYS A 269 -6.91 3.90 -11.25
C LYS A 269 -7.49 3.00 -10.14
N PRO A 270 -8.26 3.53 -9.17
CA PRO A 270 -8.79 2.72 -8.05
C PRO A 270 -9.65 1.54 -8.49
N ALA A 271 -10.45 1.72 -9.56
CA ALA A 271 -11.28 0.67 -10.13
C ALA A 271 -10.46 -0.54 -10.65
N GLU A 272 -9.29 -0.30 -11.24
CA GLU A 272 -8.40 -1.37 -11.71
C GLU A 272 -7.68 -2.05 -10.54
N TYR A 273 -7.26 -1.29 -9.52
CA TYR A 273 -6.70 -1.88 -8.30
C TYR A 273 -7.72 -2.80 -7.62
N CYS A 274 -9.01 -2.44 -7.63
CA CYS A 274 -10.09 -3.30 -7.15
C CYS A 274 -10.21 -4.63 -7.92
N GLN A 275 -9.78 -4.73 -9.18
CA GLN A 275 -9.77 -6.02 -9.88
C GLN A 275 -8.69 -6.97 -9.33
N ILE A 276 -7.58 -6.44 -8.81
CA ILE A 276 -6.58 -7.25 -8.09
C ILE A 276 -7.16 -7.73 -6.75
N ILE A 277 -7.86 -6.85 -6.02
CA ILE A 277 -8.59 -7.21 -4.79
C ILE A 277 -9.60 -8.33 -5.09
N ALA A 278 -10.43 -8.19 -6.11
CA ALA A 278 -11.41 -9.19 -6.51
C ALA A 278 -10.77 -10.54 -6.85
N THR A 279 -9.58 -10.53 -7.44
CA THR A 279 -8.80 -11.74 -7.72
C THR A 279 -8.40 -12.47 -6.44
N LEU A 280 -8.00 -11.74 -5.38
CA LEU A 280 -7.70 -12.34 -4.07
C LEU A 280 -8.97 -12.82 -3.34
N LEU A 281 -10.09 -12.10 -3.48
CA LEU A 281 -11.40 -12.54 -2.98
C LEU A 281 -11.88 -13.84 -3.67
N ASN A 282 -11.43 -14.08 -4.89
CA ASN A 282 -11.79 -15.24 -5.71
C ASN A 282 -10.64 -16.27 -5.80
N ASP A 283 -9.92 -16.47 -4.69
CA ASP A 283 -8.91 -17.52 -4.51
C ASP A 283 -7.82 -17.52 -5.61
N GLY A 284 -7.43 -16.32 -6.06
CA GLY A 284 -6.35 -16.12 -7.02
C GLY A 284 -6.79 -16.18 -8.50
N VAL A 285 -8.09 -16.27 -8.79
CA VAL A 285 -8.61 -16.27 -10.18
C VAL A 285 -9.33 -14.97 -10.48
N HIS A 286 -8.91 -14.27 -11.51
CA HIS A 286 -9.60 -13.08 -11.97
C HIS A 286 -10.86 -13.47 -12.75
N ALA A 287 -12.03 -13.22 -12.18
CA ALA A 287 -13.31 -13.71 -12.70
C ALA A 287 -13.61 -13.25 -14.14
N LYS A 288 -13.18 -12.04 -14.54
CA LYS A 288 -13.47 -11.49 -15.88
C LYS A 288 -12.60 -12.09 -16.99
N SER A 289 -11.32 -12.33 -16.72
CA SER A 289 -10.40 -12.92 -17.72
C SER A 289 -10.25 -14.44 -17.60
N GLY A 290 -10.70 -15.03 -16.49
CA GLY A 290 -10.45 -16.44 -16.15
C GLY A 290 -8.98 -16.74 -15.81
N HIS A 291 -8.11 -15.73 -15.82
CA HIS A 291 -6.69 -15.91 -15.55
C HIS A 291 -6.45 -16.24 -14.08
N ARG A 292 -5.68 -17.30 -13.82
CA ARG A 292 -5.22 -17.66 -12.48
C ARG A 292 -3.90 -16.96 -12.20
N LEU A 293 -3.95 -15.99 -11.30
CA LEU A 293 -2.79 -15.23 -10.84
C LEU A 293 -1.97 -16.01 -9.80
N LEU A 294 -2.66 -16.71 -8.90
CA LEU A 294 -2.10 -17.54 -7.82
C LEU A 294 -2.98 -18.78 -7.61
N LYS A 295 -2.41 -19.83 -7.05
CA LYS A 295 -3.17 -20.97 -6.50
C LYS A 295 -3.94 -20.53 -5.26
N LYS A 296 -5.01 -21.26 -4.96
CA LYS A 296 -5.84 -20.98 -3.79
C LYS A 296 -5.03 -21.06 -2.49
N GLU A 297 -4.21 -22.09 -2.35
CA GLU A 297 -3.42 -22.36 -1.15
C GLU A 297 -2.38 -21.24 -0.92
N THR A 298 -1.87 -20.66 -2.00
CA THR A 298 -0.96 -19.51 -1.97
C THR A 298 -1.66 -18.25 -1.48
N VAL A 299 -2.89 -18.00 -1.93
CA VAL A 299 -3.72 -16.90 -1.41
C VAL A 299 -4.06 -17.14 0.06
N ASP A 300 -4.36 -18.39 0.46
CA ASP A 300 -4.59 -18.74 1.86
C ASP A 300 -3.36 -18.46 2.76
N GLU A 301 -2.15 -18.76 2.28
CA GLU A 301 -0.90 -18.42 2.97
C GLU A 301 -0.70 -16.90 3.12
N MET A 302 -1.01 -16.11 2.08
CA MET A 302 -0.92 -14.64 2.15
C MET A 302 -1.84 -14.04 3.22
N PHE A 303 -2.98 -14.68 3.50
CA PHE A 303 -3.97 -14.29 4.52
C PHE A 303 -3.80 -15.00 5.86
N THR A 304 -2.69 -15.73 6.07
CA THR A 304 -2.35 -16.35 7.36
C THR A 304 -1.52 -15.37 8.20
N ASN A 305 -1.74 -15.32 9.52
CA ASN A 305 -0.95 -14.48 10.41
C ASN A 305 0.49 -15.00 10.48
N GLN A 306 1.42 -14.19 9.98
CA GLN A 306 2.85 -14.46 9.84
C GLN A 306 3.67 -14.07 11.08
N ILE A 307 3.03 -13.40 12.05
CA ILE A 307 3.67 -12.88 13.26
C ILE A 307 2.83 -13.12 14.53
N PRO A 308 2.33 -14.33 14.78
CA PRO A 308 1.48 -14.61 15.94
C PRO A 308 2.14 -14.28 17.29
N GLU A 309 3.47 -14.19 17.35
CA GLU A 309 4.25 -13.78 18.52
C GLU A 309 4.19 -12.28 18.83
N PHE A 310 3.68 -11.45 17.91
CA PHE A 310 3.55 -10.00 18.06
C PHE A 310 2.08 -9.56 17.98
N PRO A 311 1.17 -10.03 18.87
CA PRO A 311 -0.26 -9.75 18.77
C PRO A 311 -0.64 -8.27 18.95
N ASP A 312 0.30 -7.44 19.42
CA ASP A 312 0.07 -6.03 19.73
C ASP A 312 0.89 -5.08 18.83
N PHE A 313 1.42 -5.57 17.71
CA PHE A 313 2.40 -4.84 16.90
C PHE A 313 1.91 -3.48 16.39
N GLY A 314 0.63 -3.35 16.04
CA GLY A 314 0.02 -2.15 15.50
C GLY A 314 -0.25 -1.07 16.54
N ARG A 315 -0.28 -1.43 17.83
CA ARG A 315 -0.44 -0.48 18.96
C ARG A 315 0.85 0.29 19.30
N GLN A 316 1.86 0.16 18.46
CA GLN A 316 3.05 1.01 18.51
C GLN A 316 2.67 2.36 17.90
N GLY A 317 2.33 3.34 18.76
CA GLY A 317 1.94 4.67 18.31
C GLY A 317 2.94 5.28 17.34
N ILE A 318 2.42 5.98 16.33
CA ILE A 318 3.19 6.71 15.34
C ILE A 318 3.45 8.11 15.91
N ASN A 319 4.71 8.43 16.19
CA ASN A 319 5.17 9.79 16.47
C ASN A 319 6.20 10.17 15.40
N PRO A 320 5.77 10.76 14.27
CA PRO A 320 6.58 10.84 13.07
C PRO A 320 7.62 11.97 13.19
N PRO A 321 8.93 11.70 13.03
CA PRO A 321 9.96 12.75 12.97
C PRO A 321 9.79 13.70 11.77
N LYS A 322 9.00 13.31 10.76
CA LYS A 322 8.63 14.14 9.60
C LYS A 322 7.11 14.38 9.61
N PRO A 323 6.61 15.41 10.33
CA PRO A 323 5.17 15.63 10.53
C PRO A 323 4.40 15.97 9.23
N ASP A 324 5.09 16.42 8.18
CA ASP A 324 4.48 16.66 6.86
C ASP A 324 4.08 15.35 6.14
N TYR A 325 4.59 14.20 6.59
CA TYR A 325 4.34 12.90 5.97
C TYR A 325 3.23 12.15 6.69
N SER A 326 3.13 12.28 8.00
CA SER A 326 2.14 11.61 8.83
C SER A 326 1.79 12.46 10.04
N ASN A 327 0.53 12.43 10.44
CA ASN A 327 0.11 12.89 11.74
C ASN A 327 0.56 11.89 12.82
N PRO A 328 0.72 12.34 14.07
CA PRO A 328 0.80 11.44 15.20
C PRO A 328 -0.49 10.61 15.31
N LEU A 329 -0.35 9.31 15.50
CA LEU A 329 -1.47 8.39 15.69
C LEU A 329 -1.19 7.48 16.88
N PRO A 330 -2.13 7.29 17.82
CA PRO A 330 -1.92 6.45 18.99
C PRO A 330 -1.82 4.95 18.63
N ASP A 331 -2.45 4.56 17.53
CA ASP A 331 -2.47 3.20 16.99
C ASP A 331 -2.46 3.29 15.47
N MET A 332 -1.75 2.37 14.80
CA MET A 332 -1.82 2.25 13.35
C MET A 332 -3.23 1.91 12.88
N TYR A 333 -3.97 1.11 13.66
CA TYR A 333 -5.38 0.83 13.44
C TYR A 333 -6.09 0.40 14.73
N PRO A 334 -6.94 1.26 15.31
CA PRO A 334 -7.55 1.00 16.60
C PRO A 334 -8.50 -0.20 16.54
N GLN A 335 -8.12 -1.30 17.20
CA GLN A 335 -8.95 -2.53 17.37
C GLN A 335 -9.22 -2.88 18.84
N GLY A 336 -9.03 -1.93 19.76
CA GLY A 336 -9.09 -2.20 21.21
C GLY A 336 -8.01 -3.22 21.61
N ASP A 337 -8.34 -4.11 22.55
CA ASP A 337 -7.41 -5.11 23.11
C ASP A 337 -7.35 -6.44 22.32
N LEU A 338 -7.95 -6.48 21.12
CA LEU A 338 -7.98 -7.68 20.29
C LEU A 338 -6.62 -7.97 19.64
N PRO A 339 -6.16 -9.25 19.58
CA PRO A 339 -4.95 -9.61 18.86
C PRO A 339 -4.97 -9.16 17.39
N GLN A 340 -3.83 -8.65 16.94
CA GLN A 340 -3.59 -8.15 15.60
C GLN A 340 -2.75 -9.18 14.81
N GLY A 341 -2.97 -9.24 13.50
CA GLY A 341 -2.19 -10.10 12.62
C GLY A 341 -1.59 -9.35 11.43
N TRP A 342 -0.53 -9.91 10.88
CA TRP A 342 0.05 -9.44 9.63
C TRP A 342 0.22 -10.61 8.67
N GLY A 343 -0.27 -10.45 7.44
CA GLY A 343 -0.16 -11.44 6.37
C GLY A 343 1.14 -11.29 5.59
N LEU A 344 1.14 -11.73 4.33
CA LEU A 344 2.24 -11.41 3.43
C LEU A 344 1.93 -10.08 2.73
N THR A 345 2.42 -8.98 3.32
CA THR A 345 2.36 -7.55 2.89
C THR A 345 1.19 -6.68 3.37
N PHE A 346 0.30 -7.19 4.22
CA PHE A 346 -0.86 -6.44 4.70
C PHE A 346 -1.32 -6.83 6.10
N PHE A 347 -2.04 -5.92 6.74
CA PHE A 347 -2.62 -6.14 8.06
C PHE A 347 -3.81 -7.10 7.96
N LEU A 348 -3.97 -7.98 8.96
CA LEU A 348 -5.08 -8.93 9.07
C LEU A 348 -5.98 -8.56 10.25
N HIS A 349 -7.28 -8.43 9.98
CA HIS A 349 -8.28 -8.51 11.02
C HIS A 349 -8.40 -9.99 11.42
N GLN A 350 -8.13 -10.31 12.69
CA GLN A 350 -8.36 -11.65 13.24
C GLN A 350 -9.76 -11.78 13.87
N HIS A 351 -10.49 -10.66 13.98
CA HIS A 351 -11.81 -10.55 14.57
C HIS A 351 -12.67 -9.55 13.77
N PRO A 352 -14.02 -9.61 13.88
CA PRO A 352 -14.88 -8.62 13.26
C PRO A 352 -14.50 -7.18 13.66
N GLY A 353 -14.37 -6.31 12.67
CA GLY A 353 -13.99 -4.90 12.85
C GLY A 353 -15.19 -3.98 13.07
N PRO A 354 -14.96 -2.73 13.51
CA PRO A 354 -16.02 -1.78 13.86
C PRO A 354 -16.88 -1.35 12.66
N THR A 355 -16.37 -1.48 11.43
CA THR A 355 -17.11 -1.17 10.19
C THR A 355 -17.92 -2.36 9.66
N GLY A 356 -17.87 -3.53 10.31
CA GLY A 356 -18.54 -4.74 9.83
C GLY A 356 -17.65 -5.69 9.01
N ARG A 357 -16.38 -5.33 8.76
CA ARG A 357 -15.35 -6.26 8.27
C ARG A 357 -15.33 -7.55 9.09
N SER A 358 -15.17 -8.69 8.44
CA SER A 358 -14.96 -9.97 9.12
C SER A 358 -13.55 -10.11 9.71
N GLY A 359 -13.36 -11.15 10.52
CA GLY A 359 -12.04 -11.63 10.97
C GLY A 359 -11.24 -12.39 9.90
N LYS A 360 -11.62 -12.30 8.62
CA LYS A 360 -10.87 -12.82 7.46
C LYS A 360 -10.55 -11.71 6.46
N THR A 361 -10.30 -10.50 6.99
CA THR A 361 -10.05 -9.32 6.18
C THR A 361 -8.57 -8.97 6.15
N GLY A 362 -8.00 -8.89 4.95
CA GLY A 362 -6.69 -8.28 4.72
C GLY A 362 -6.88 -6.83 4.28
N TRP A 363 -6.07 -5.90 4.78
CA TRP A 363 -6.18 -4.49 4.41
C TRP A 363 -4.84 -3.76 4.59
N TRP A 364 -4.67 -2.66 3.87
CA TRP A 364 -3.58 -1.74 4.12
C TRP A 364 -3.90 -0.33 3.62
N ALA A 365 -2.90 0.56 3.66
CA ALA A 365 -3.03 1.94 3.29
C ALA A 365 -1.90 2.44 2.37
N GLY A 366 -2.16 3.56 1.70
CA GLY A 366 -1.18 4.39 1.01
C GLY A 366 -1.01 5.72 1.74
N LEU A 367 0.23 6.24 1.78
CA LEU A 367 0.60 7.41 2.58
C LEU A 367 -0.30 8.64 2.34
N PRO A 368 -0.70 9.00 1.10
CA PRO A 368 -1.64 10.10 0.85
C PRO A 368 -3.11 9.77 1.20
N ASN A 369 -3.34 9.08 2.32
CA ASN A 369 -4.65 8.63 2.82
C ASN A 369 -5.46 7.83 1.79
N LEU A 370 -4.88 6.73 1.29
CA LEU A 370 -5.60 5.71 0.52
C LEU A 370 -5.79 4.48 1.41
N PHE A 371 -6.92 3.80 1.33
CA PHE A 371 -7.18 2.60 2.13
C PHE A 371 -7.84 1.55 1.25
N TRP A 372 -7.34 0.31 1.30
CA TRP A 372 -7.95 -0.82 0.60
C TRP A 372 -8.22 -1.97 1.57
N TRP A 373 -9.19 -2.83 1.25
CA TRP A 373 -9.45 -4.05 1.99
C TRP A 373 -9.99 -5.18 1.11
N ALA A 374 -9.82 -6.40 1.58
CA ALA A 374 -10.31 -7.64 1.00
C ALA A 374 -10.88 -8.52 2.12
N ASP A 375 -12.20 -8.50 2.31
CA ASP A 375 -12.92 -9.37 3.24
C ASP A 375 -13.33 -10.66 2.53
N ARG A 376 -12.55 -11.72 2.77
CA ARG A 376 -12.73 -13.02 2.11
C ARG A 376 -13.95 -13.79 2.62
N GLU A 377 -14.47 -13.47 3.80
CA GLU A 377 -15.69 -14.12 4.33
C GLU A 377 -16.95 -13.54 3.69
N ASN A 378 -17.03 -12.21 3.61
CA ASN A 378 -18.19 -11.54 3.01
C ASN A 378 -18.09 -11.42 1.48
N GLY A 379 -16.91 -11.71 0.89
CA GLY A 379 -16.69 -11.61 -0.56
C GLY A 379 -16.77 -10.17 -1.06
N LEU A 380 -16.36 -9.23 -0.20
CA LEU A 380 -16.40 -7.78 -0.41
C LEU A 380 -15.01 -7.19 -0.24
N GLY A 381 -14.61 -6.32 -1.14
CA GLY A 381 -13.40 -5.53 -1.00
C GLY A 381 -13.60 -4.14 -1.58
N GLY A 382 -12.58 -3.30 -1.50
CA GLY A 382 -12.68 -1.95 -2.04
C GLY A 382 -11.45 -1.11 -1.80
N MET A 383 -11.55 0.13 -2.27
CA MET A 383 -10.53 1.15 -2.11
C MET A 383 -11.17 2.53 -2.04
N ILE A 384 -10.74 3.33 -1.08
CA ILE A 384 -10.88 4.78 -1.08
C ILE A 384 -9.53 5.39 -1.48
N ALA A 385 -9.56 6.33 -2.42
CA ALA A 385 -8.39 7.00 -2.93
C ALA A 385 -8.49 8.51 -2.73
N SER A 386 -7.49 9.07 -2.06
CA SER A 386 -7.26 10.50 -1.93
C SER A 386 -5.79 10.82 -2.25
N GLN A 387 -5.43 12.11 -2.24
CA GLN A 387 -4.06 12.59 -2.40
C GLN A 387 -3.80 13.70 -1.37
N VAL A 388 -3.92 13.35 -0.09
CA VAL A 388 -3.81 14.29 1.03
C VAL A 388 -2.70 13.83 1.97
N LEU A 389 -1.74 14.70 2.22
CA LEU A 389 -0.76 14.58 3.30
C LEU A 389 -1.08 15.61 4.40
N PRO A 390 -0.65 15.37 5.65
CA PRO A 390 -0.01 14.13 6.14
C PRO A 390 -0.96 12.92 6.20
N PHE A 391 -0.40 11.70 6.24
CA PHE A 391 -1.14 10.47 6.54
C PHE A 391 -1.89 10.59 7.88
N GLY A 392 -3.04 9.94 8.00
CA GLY A 392 -3.89 10.07 9.18
C GLY A 392 -4.75 11.33 9.12
N ASP A 393 -5.20 11.71 7.93
CA ASP A 393 -6.10 12.85 7.73
C ASP A 393 -7.49 12.53 8.28
N GLY A 394 -7.94 13.31 9.27
CA GLY A 394 -9.21 13.03 9.96
C GLY A 394 -10.45 13.08 9.05
N GLN A 395 -10.44 13.90 7.99
CA GLN A 395 -11.57 13.97 7.05
C GLN A 395 -11.63 12.71 6.19
N VAL A 396 -10.48 12.25 5.67
CA VAL A 396 -10.42 11.03 4.85
C VAL A 396 -10.67 9.78 5.70
N MET A 397 -10.06 9.67 6.88
CA MET A 397 -10.26 8.52 7.77
C MET A 397 -11.72 8.41 8.24
N GLY A 398 -12.34 9.53 8.63
CA GLY A 398 -13.75 9.56 9.03
C GLY A 398 -14.68 9.16 7.88
N LEU A 399 -14.41 9.64 6.67
CA LEU A 399 -15.17 9.26 5.48
C LEU A 399 -15.01 7.77 5.14
N TRP A 400 -13.78 7.26 5.18
CA TRP A 400 -13.47 5.85 4.94
C TRP A 400 -14.29 4.94 5.86
N GLY A 401 -14.24 5.19 7.18
CA GLY A 401 -14.99 4.39 8.16
C GLY A 401 -16.49 4.48 7.96
N THR A 402 -17.03 5.68 7.70
CA THR A 402 -18.47 5.91 7.50
C THR A 402 -19.01 5.17 6.27
N VAL A 403 -18.36 5.34 5.11
CA VAL A 403 -18.81 4.71 3.87
C VAL A 403 -18.62 3.20 3.92
N GLU A 404 -17.50 2.72 4.48
CA GLU A 404 -17.27 1.29 4.64
C GLU A 404 -18.34 0.65 5.54
N ALA A 405 -18.62 1.25 6.71
CA ALA A 405 -19.67 0.76 7.60
C ALA A 405 -21.04 0.72 6.92
N GLY A 406 -21.37 1.76 6.16
CA GLY A 406 -22.60 1.80 5.38
C GLY A 406 -22.67 0.74 4.27
N LEU A 407 -21.55 0.40 3.63
CA LEU A 407 -21.50 -0.70 2.65
C LEU A 407 -21.79 -2.06 3.31
N TYR A 408 -21.20 -2.34 4.47
CA TYR A 408 -21.47 -3.59 5.20
C TYR A 408 -22.91 -3.66 5.74
N GLN A 409 -23.47 -2.55 6.23
CA GLN A 409 -24.88 -2.49 6.66
C GLN A 409 -25.84 -2.74 5.50
N ALA A 410 -25.50 -2.28 4.30
CA ALA A 410 -26.30 -2.46 3.09
C ALA A 410 -26.00 -3.76 2.33
N LEU A 411 -25.11 -4.62 2.86
CA LEU A 411 -24.68 -5.83 2.17
C LEU A 411 -25.79 -6.89 2.16
N LYS A 412 -26.16 -7.33 0.95
CA LYS A 412 -27.04 -8.48 0.72
C LYS A 412 -26.20 -9.70 0.37
N LYS A 413 -26.42 -10.81 1.10
CA LYS A 413 -25.69 -12.07 0.93
C LYS A 413 -26.32 -12.98 -0.10
#